data_AF-A0A8J2HRF7-F1
#
_entry.id   AF-A0A8J2HRF7-F1
#
_cell.length_a   1.000
_cell.length_b   1.000
_cell.length_c   1.000
_cell.angle_alpha   90.00
_cell.angle_beta   90.00
_cell.angle_gamma   90.00
#
_symmetry.space_group_name_H-M   'P 1'
#
loop_
_entity.id
_entity.type
_entity.pdbx_description
1 polymer ?
#
loop_
_entity_poly.entity_id
_entity_poly.type
_entity_poly.pdbx_seq_one_letter_code
_entity_poly.pdbx_strand_id
1 'polypeptide(L)'
;MSTMRTGSTSPWTFALCVLKEFWRSTAQSRRDYHVYAMVTCLLITTSVVQFSSTILLSDLKLGPLRGVVISSEVRPGLSYPVGGIERIARDSAWTTNPPNYATFGEYHEQPSEIVDGIADTGILLRAFLPYEAAGSRQRLATYTGNALTIDARVACQAPSITDLEGKGLNGQIKGMVSPTTNATILQFIMPTPFDCTVAGEDQITVCQLAQSSDAFMGSLESQFENSTAFGTAFLVIGGSSDTATGKEWQNISFPETNKTTEATISLTLCFAPWDAAILDVTLHSDLNKTEPLLRYWGGFEPSDVLTHLIPTAKNGTRQIMEMQRPHSFLGDLPPVYRRPVVQSDMGGSSAAARGTNVPLPGNWSVFLTGTPLVTHLRSFESPPTKIISADPAIAAIFTGAIKAGFSVEWALSSLITVLSMTNYYSQQTAFDRVDTVAVSFFENVLYPRNYTGLTILMWTLVAHFVLLTLLVVLFVTKTRLTLLGNAWSAFTQVAESREVKEYIAGASLTDDSTLLNQMRVRGKKDLRARLVRRGDGAEVTVE
;
A
#
# COMPACT_ATOMS: atom_id res chain seq x y z
N MET A 1 55.76 -12.41 -35.24
CA MET A 1 55.50 -12.61 -33.80
C MET A 1 56.81 -12.95 -33.09
N SER A 2 57.45 -11.97 -32.41
CA SER A 2 58.66 -12.16 -31.57
C SER A 2 58.59 -11.41 -30.23
N THR A 3 57.46 -10.78 -29.92
CA THR A 3 57.32 -9.87 -28.78
C THR A 3 56.55 -10.47 -27.59
N MET A 4 56.17 -11.75 -27.65
CA MET A 4 55.42 -12.43 -26.57
C MET A 4 56.30 -12.99 -25.43
N ARG A 5 57.51 -12.49 -25.21
CA ARG A 5 58.38 -12.92 -24.08
C ARG A 5 59.03 -11.77 -23.30
N THR A 6 58.31 -10.69 -23.06
CA THR A 6 58.65 -9.77 -21.96
C THR A 6 57.42 -9.57 -21.10
N GLY A 7 57.49 -10.06 -19.86
CA GLY A 7 56.40 -10.05 -18.89
C GLY A 7 55.94 -8.63 -18.52
N SER A 8 54.65 -8.54 -18.18
CA SER A 8 53.84 -7.34 -17.90
C SER A 8 53.29 -6.60 -19.12
N THR A 9 52.20 -7.13 -19.68
CA THR A 9 51.31 -6.35 -20.56
C THR A 9 49.95 -6.26 -19.89
N SER A 10 49.54 -5.05 -19.49
CA SER A 10 48.19 -4.83 -18.97
C SER A 10 47.16 -5.13 -20.07
N PRO A 11 45.92 -5.54 -19.73
CA PRO A 11 44.89 -5.87 -20.72
C PRO A 11 44.68 -4.78 -21.78
N TRP A 12 44.87 -3.51 -21.38
CA TRP A 12 44.78 -2.34 -22.25
C TRP A 12 45.88 -2.27 -23.32
N THR A 13 47.10 -2.70 -23.00
CA THR A 13 48.19 -2.75 -23.99
C THR A 13 47.99 -3.85 -25.04
N PHE A 14 47.38 -4.97 -24.66
CA PHE A 14 47.00 -6.03 -25.60
C PHE A 14 45.87 -5.56 -26.53
N ALA A 15 44.84 -4.92 -25.98
CA ALA A 15 43.74 -4.35 -26.77
C ALA A 15 44.22 -3.26 -27.75
N LEU A 16 45.12 -2.37 -27.32
CA LEU A 16 45.74 -1.36 -28.17
C LEU A 16 46.58 -1.97 -29.30
N CYS A 17 47.34 -3.03 -29.03
CA CYS A 17 48.08 -3.75 -30.06
C CYS A 17 47.16 -4.40 -31.08
N VAL A 18 46.10 -5.09 -30.64
CA VAL A 18 45.10 -5.70 -31.52
C VAL A 18 44.38 -4.65 -32.38
N LEU A 19 44.04 -3.49 -31.82
CA LEU A 19 43.44 -2.38 -32.58
C LEU A 19 44.41 -1.77 -33.61
N LYS A 20 45.70 -1.67 -33.27
CA LYS A 20 46.74 -1.13 -34.16
C LYS A 20 47.04 -2.07 -35.33
N GLU A 21 46.95 -3.38 -35.09
CA GLU A 21 47.07 -4.41 -36.11
C GLU A 21 45.81 -4.50 -36.98
N PHE A 22 44.62 -4.35 -36.40
CA PHE A 22 43.35 -4.23 -37.13
C PHE A 22 43.37 -3.06 -38.13
N TRP A 23 43.91 -1.91 -37.72
CA TRP A 23 44.08 -0.74 -38.59
C TRP A 23 45.14 -0.91 -39.70
N ARG A 24 46.13 -1.79 -39.53
CA ARG A 24 47.16 -2.07 -40.55
C ARG A 24 46.79 -3.23 -41.48
N SER A 25 45.85 -4.09 -41.09
CA SER A 25 45.47 -5.32 -41.81
C SER A 25 44.44 -5.11 -42.93
N THR A 26 43.89 -3.91 -43.08
CA THR A 26 42.88 -3.55 -44.09
C THR A 26 43.36 -3.71 -45.54
N ALA A 27 44.66 -3.87 -45.79
CA ALA A 27 45.19 -4.04 -47.14
C ALA A 27 45.46 -5.50 -47.57
N GLN A 28 45.50 -6.50 -46.67
CA GLN A 28 45.96 -7.85 -47.07
C GLN A 28 45.36 -9.07 -46.35
N SER A 29 44.35 -8.95 -45.48
CA SER A 29 43.76 -10.13 -44.81
C SER A 29 42.23 -10.19 -44.87
N ARG A 30 41.70 -10.86 -45.89
CA ARG A 30 40.35 -11.44 -45.86
C ARG A 30 40.32 -12.81 -45.15
N ARG A 31 41.48 -13.40 -44.84
CA ARG A 31 41.59 -14.80 -44.39
C ARG A 31 41.54 -14.97 -42.86
N ASP A 32 41.87 -13.93 -42.08
CA ASP A 32 41.95 -14.03 -40.61
C ASP A 32 40.86 -13.25 -39.85
N TYR A 33 39.90 -12.65 -40.56
CA TYR A 33 38.81 -11.86 -39.95
C TYR A 33 38.04 -12.63 -38.87
N HIS A 34 37.81 -13.93 -39.07
CA HIS A 34 37.12 -14.80 -38.11
C HIS A 34 37.87 -14.93 -36.77
N VAL A 35 39.21 -14.89 -36.78
CA VAL A 35 40.03 -15.00 -35.56
C VAL A 35 39.94 -13.70 -34.76
N TYR A 36 40.06 -12.55 -35.42
CA TYR A 36 39.90 -11.25 -34.78
C TYR A 36 38.50 -11.04 -34.20
N ALA A 37 37.47 -11.47 -34.93
CA ALA A 37 36.09 -11.44 -34.45
C ALA A 37 35.91 -12.29 -33.17
N MET A 38 36.46 -13.52 -33.14
CA MET A 38 36.40 -14.38 -31.96
C MET A 38 37.12 -13.77 -30.75
N VAL A 39 38.33 -13.22 -30.93
CA VAL A 39 39.10 -12.59 -29.84
C VAL A 39 38.35 -11.38 -29.28
N THR A 40 37.75 -10.56 -30.14
CA THR A 40 36.96 -9.40 -29.73
C THR A 40 35.72 -9.83 -28.93
N CYS A 41 34.98 -10.85 -29.40
CA CYS A 41 33.84 -11.41 -28.67
C CYS A 41 34.25 -12.01 -27.31
N LEU A 42 35.42 -12.65 -27.21
CA LEU A 42 35.97 -13.16 -25.95
C LEU A 42 36.32 -12.03 -24.98
N LEU A 43 36.90 -10.92 -25.45
CA LEU A 43 37.17 -9.76 -24.61
C LEU A 43 35.88 -9.12 -24.08
N ILE A 44 34.85 -9.02 -24.93
CA ILE A 44 33.54 -8.48 -24.53
C ILE A 44 32.88 -9.40 -23.49
N THR A 45 32.78 -10.70 -23.78
CA THR A 45 32.15 -11.66 -22.86
C THR A 45 32.90 -11.76 -21.54
N THR A 46 34.24 -11.74 -21.53
CA THR A 46 35.02 -11.72 -20.27
C THR A 46 34.80 -10.44 -19.48
N SER A 47 34.74 -9.28 -20.14
CA SER A 47 34.45 -7.99 -19.47
C SER A 47 33.06 -8.01 -18.83
N VAL A 48 32.03 -8.50 -19.54
CA VAL A 48 30.66 -8.60 -18.99
C VAL A 48 30.61 -9.58 -17.81
N VAL A 49 31.30 -10.72 -17.89
CA VAL A 49 31.38 -11.69 -16.78
C VAL A 49 32.09 -11.10 -15.55
N GLN A 50 33.10 -10.24 -15.75
CA GLN A 50 33.76 -9.53 -14.64
C GLN A 50 32.81 -8.57 -13.89
N PHE A 51 31.78 -8.05 -14.56
CA PHE A 51 30.73 -7.22 -13.95
C PHE A 51 29.46 -8.02 -13.58
N SER A 52 29.55 -9.36 -13.52
CA SER A 52 28.40 -10.22 -13.21
C SER A 52 27.68 -9.86 -11.91
N SER A 53 28.43 -9.53 -10.85
CA SER A 53 27.83 -9.09 -9.58
C SER A 53 27.03 -7.80 -9.75
N THR A 54 27.57 -6.79 -10.43
CA THR A 54 26.89 -5.51 -10.70
C THR A 54 25.64 -5.70 -11.56
N ILE A 55 25.71 -6.58 -12.57
CA ILE A 55 24.59 -6.88 -13.46
C ILE A 55 23.47 -7.62 -12.69
N LEU A 56 23.81 -8.56 -11.80
CA LEU A 56 22.81 -9.22 -10.92
C LEU A 56 22.23 -8.25 -9.88
N LEU A 57 23.05 -7.37 -9.30
CA LEU A 57 22.59 -6.33 -8.37
C LEU A 57 21.64 -5.34 -9.04
N SER A 58 21.76 -5.11 -10.36
CA SER A 58 20.87 -4.21 -11.10
C SER A 58 19.40 -4.70 -11.17
N ASP A 59 19.21 -6.01 -11.02
CA ASP A 59 17.87 -6.64 -10.97
C ASP A 59 17.20 -6.52 -9.60
N LEU A 60 17.96 -6.21 -8.54
CA LEU A 60 17.43 -5.98 -7.21
C LEU A 60 16.79 -4.59 -7.13
N LYS A 61 15.56 -4.54 -6.64
CA LYS A 61 14.87 -3.27 -6.33
C LYS A 61 14.42 -3.29 -4.88
N LEU A 62 14.44 -2.12 -4.25
CA LEU A 62 13.74 -1.94 -2.98
C LEU A 62 12.25 -2.09 -3.24
N GLY A 63 11.60 -2.92 -2.44
CA GLY A 63 10.15 -2.94 -2.37
C GLY A 63 9.67 -3.60 -1.08
N PRO A 64 8.39 -3.42 -0.76
CA PRO A 64 7.81 -4.01 0.42
C PRO A 64 7.62 -5.51 0.20
N LEU A 65 8.18 -6.32 1.10
CA LEU A 65 7.81 -7.73 1.25
C LEU A 65 7.21 -7.94 2.63
N ARG A 66 6.30 -8.91 2.72
CA ARG A 66 5.71 -9.32 3.99
C ARG A 66 6.80 -9.93 4.87
N GLY A 67 7.01 -9.35 6.04
CA GLY A 67 7.92 -9.86 7.06
C GLY A 67 7.41 -11.15 7.69
N VAL A 68 8.21 -11.70 8.60
CA VAL A 68 7.85 -12.88 9.37
C VAL A 68 6.74 -12.54 10.38
N VAL A 69 5.85 -13.48 10.65
CA VAL A 69 4.85 -13.34 11.70
C VAL A 69 5.54 -13.43 13.06
N ILE A 70 5.39 -12.39 13.86
CA ILE A 70 5.94 -12.27 15.21
C ILE A 70 4.82 -12.08 16.24
N SER A 71 5.08 -12.52 17.47
CA SER A 71 4.22 -12.21 18.61
C SER A 71 4.52 -10.79 19.10
N SER A 72 3.48 -9.97 19.24
CA SER A 72 3.57 -8.59 19.75
C SER A 72 2.56 -8.38 20.86
N GLU A 73 2.92 -7.58 21.86
CA GLU A 73 1.96 -7.07 22.84
C GLU A 73 1.31 -5.80 22.29
N VAL A 74 0.00 -5.69 22.46
CA VAL A 74 -0.80 -4.52 22.04
C VAL A 74 -1.78 -4.14 23.14
N ARG A 75 -2.29 -2.90 23.05
CA ARG A 75 -3.30 -2.37 23.96
C ARG A 75 -4.56 -2.07 23.16
N PRO A 76 -5.50 -3.03 23.06
CA PRO A 76 -6.66 -2.87 22.18
C PRO A 76 -7.77 -2.01 22.79
N GLY A 77 -7.76 -1.75 24.10
CA GLY A 77 -8.80 -0.94 24.73
C GLY A 77 -8.61 -0.77 26.23
N LEU A 78 -9.66 -0.32 26.89
CA LEU A 78 -9.74 -0.20 28.35
C LEU A 78 -10.26 -1.50 28.95
N SER A 79 -9.66 -1.88 30.08
CA SER A 79 -10.17 -2.89 30.98
C SER A 79 -11.36 -2.31 31.73
N TYR A 80 -12.29 -3.15 32.13
CA TYR A 80 -13.47 -2.75 32.90
C TYR A 80 -13.36 -3.22 34.36
N PRO A 81 -12.48 -2.63 35.20
CA PRO A 81 -12.31 -3.10 36.57
C PRO A 81 -13.51 -2.75 37.45
N VAL A 82 -13.64 -3.51 38.53
CA VAL A 82 -14.62 -3.27 39.61
C VAL A 82 -14.22 -1.98 40.33
N GLY A 83 -14.85 -0.86 39.98
CA GLY A 83 -14.52 0.47 40.51
C GLY A 83 -14.73 1.63 39.52
N GLY A 84 -14.89 1.31 38.23
CA GLY A 84 -15.04 2.30 37.17
C GLY A 84 -13.89 2.22 36.16
N ILE A 85 -13.98 3.02 35.10
CA ILE A 85 -12.94 3.09 34.07
C ILE A 85 -12.30 4.47 34.21
N GLU A 86 -10.97 4.53 34.23
CA GLU A 86 -10.27 5.80 34.12
C GLU A 86 -10.17 6.17 32.64
N ARG A 87 -10.80 7.30 32.28
CA ARG A 87 -10.85 7.80 30.89
C ARG A 87 -10.34 9.23 30.88
N ILE A 88 -9.71 9.64 29.78
CA ILE A 88 -9.36 11.04 29.59
C ILE A 88 -10.66 11.80 29.31
N ALA A 89 -11.01 12.74 30.18
CA ALA A 89 -12.16 13.60 29.95
C ALA A 89 -11.93 14.53 28.76
N ARG A 90 -12.93 14.67 27.89
CA ARG A 90 -12.85 15.49 26.67
C ARG A 90 -14.20 16.14 26.37
N ASP A 91 -14.26 16.93 25.31
CA ASP A 91 -15.53 17.32 24.70
C ASP A 91 -16.05 16.23 23.77
N SER A 92 -17.27 16.41 23.26
CA SER A 92 -17.87 15.48 22.30
C SER A 92 -17.01 15.34 21.03
N ALA A 93 -16.86 14.11 20.51
CA ALA A 93 -16.19 13.90 19.23
C ALA A 93 -16.93 14.59 18.06
N TRP A 94 -18.20 14.92 18.24
CA TRP A 94 -18.99 15.66 17.25
C TRP A 94 -18.44 17.07 17.01
N THR A 95 -17.85 17.70 18.02
CA THR A 95 -17.31 19.07 17.97
C THR A 95 -15.78 19.09 17.88
N THR A 96 -15.15 17.93 17.69
CA THR A 96 -13.70 17.78 17.69
C THR A 96 -13.22 17.41 16.29
N ASN A 97 -12.24 18.13 15.77
CA ASN A 97 -11.59 17.79 14.51
C ASN A 97 -10.89 16.41 14.62
N PRO A 98 -11.19 15.43 13.75
CA PRO A 98 -10.50 14.15 13.74
C PRO A 98 -8.99 14.31 13.50
N PRO A 99 -8.12 13.73 14.35
CA PRO A 99 -6.68 13.90 14.21
C PRO A 99 -6.11 13.17 12.98
N ASN A 100 -6.74 12.08 12.56
CA ASN A 100 -6.40 11.29 11.38
C ASN A 100 -7.59 10.40 10.96
N TYR A 101 -7.49 9.84 9.76
CA TYR A 101 -8.42 8.84 9.22
C TYR A 101 -7.68 7.51 9.12
N ALA A 102 -7.45 6.91 10.28
CA ALA A 102 -6.63 5.72 10.39
C ALA A 102 -7.13 4.57 9.51
N THR A 103 -6.21 3.70 9.09
CA THR A 103 -6.58 2.44 8.46
C THR A 103 -7.16 1.47 9.51
N PHE A 104 -8.10 0.63 9.08
CA PHE A 104 -8.87 -0.28 9.92
C PHE A 104 -9.08 -1.60 9.19
N GLY A 105 -9.44 -2.66 9.93
CA GLY A 105 -9.93 -3.91 9.36
C GLY A 105 -11.42 -3.82 9.09
N GLU A 106 -11.91 -4.29 7.95
CA GLU A 106 -13.36 -4.30 7.65
C GLU A 106 -13.84 -5.67 7.20
N TYR A 107 -14.96 -6.07 7.77
CA TYR A 107 -15.76 -7.19 7.30
C TYR A 107 -17.12 -6.64 6.88
N HIS A 108 -17.49 -6.89 5.63
CA HIS A 108 -18.72 -6.41 5.02
C HIS A 108 -19.46 -7.54 4.33
N GLU A 109 -20.75 -7.70 4.64
CA GLU A 109 -21.67 -8.55 3.88
C GLU A 109 -22.89 -7.72 3.49
N GLN A 110 -23.36 -7.90 2.25
CA GLN A 110 -24.58 -7.24 1.79
C GLN A 110 -25.80 -7.80 2.53
N PRO A 111 -26.89 -7.01 2.69
CA PRO A 111 -28.14 -7.49 3.27
C PRO A 111 -28.63 -8.74 2.53
N SER A 112 -29.10 -9.75 3.28
CA SER A 112 -29.65 -10.98 2.71
C SER A 112 -30.98 -10.76 1.98
N GLU A 113 -31.74 -9.75 2.41
CA GLU A 113 -33.01 -9.35 1.80
C GLU A 113 -33.00 -7.84 1.58
N ILE A 114 -33.38 -7.42 0.38
CA ILE A 114 -33.57 -6.01 0.05
C ILE A 114 -35.05 -5.68 0.27
N VAL A 115 -35.32 -4.90 1.31
CA VAL A 115 -36.67 -4.45 1.63
C VAL A 115 -36.92 -3.09 0.98
N ASP A 116 -37.97 -2.98 0.16
CA ASP A 116 -38.33 -1.72 -0.50
C ASP A 116 -38.62 -0.62 0.54
N GLY A 117 -38.02 0.56 0.36
CA GLY A 117 -38.13 1.68 1.30
C GLY A 117 -37.18 1.65 2.49
N ILE A 118 -36.31 0.63 2.59
CA ILE A 118 -35.24 0.57 3.60
C ILE A 118 -33.88 0.59 2.89
N ALA A 119 -33.06 1.56 3.27
CA ALA A 119 -31.67 1.65 2.85
C ALA A 119 -30.77 1.06 3.94
N ASP A 120 -30.12 -0.07 3.67
CA ASP A 120 -29.35 -0.85 4.65
C ASP A 120 -27.92 -1.11 4.16
N THR A 121 -26.94 -0.83 5.02
CA THR A 121 -25.52 -1.13 4.76
C THR A 121 -25.21 -2.63 4.72
N GLY A 122 -26.06 -3.47 5.31
CA GLY A 122 -25.78 -4.89 5.55
C GLY A 122 -24.91 -5.11 6.79
N ILE A 123 -24.25 -6.25 6.89
CA ILE A 123 -23.30 -6.50 7.98
C ILE A 123 -22.04 -5.66 7.74
N LEU A 124 -21.67 -4.81 8.70
CA LEU A 124 -20.52 -3.93 8.57
C LEU A 124 -19.80 -3.79 9.91
N LEU A 125 -18.69 -4.52 10.05
CA LEU A 125 -17.85 -4.52 11.24
C LEU A 125 -16.50 -3.89 10.92
N ARG A 126 -16.02 -3.02 11.82
CA ARG A 126 -14.74 -2.32 11.64
C ARG A 126 -13.84 -2.48 12.85
N ALA A 127 -12.71 -3.15 12.66
CA ALA A 127 -11.68 -3.36 13.69
C ALA A 127 -10.65 -2.22 13.66
N PHE A 128 -10.48 -1.53 14.78
CA PHE A 128 -9.45 -0.50 14.92
C PHE A 128 -8.10 -1.11 15.30
N LEU A 129 -7.05 -0.60 14.68
CA LEU A 129 -5.70 -1.13 14.87
C LEU A 129 -5.06 -0.52 16.12
N PRO A 130 -4.56 -1.33 17.07
CA PRO A 130 -4.06 -0.86 18.35
C PRO A 130 -2.62 -0.32 18.28
N TYR A 131 -2.34 0.54 17.30
CA TYR A 131 -1.06 1.23 17.12
C TYR A 131 -1.28 2.73 17.02
N GLU A 132 -0.54 3.52 17.81
CA GLU A 132 -0.64 4.99 17.82
C GLU A 132 -0.01 5.61 16.56
N ALA A 133 1.11 5.05 16.10
CA ALA A 133 1.84 5.56 14.95
C ALA A 133 1.20 5.12 13.62
N ALA A 134 0.88 6.10 12.76
CA ALA A 134 0.35 5.85 11.41
C ALA A 134 1.26 4.93 10.58
N GLY A 135 2.58 5.11 10.67
CA GLY A 135 3.54 4.28 9.94
C GLY A 135 3.54 2.79 10.35
N SER A 136 3.08 2.45 11.55
CA SER A 136 2.89 1.06 11.97
C SER A 136 1.60 0.48 11.39
N ARG A 137 0.49 1.23 11.47
CA ARG A 137 -0.81 0.82 10.89
C ARG A 137 -0.74 0.64 9.37
N GLN A 138 -0.07 1.56 8.68
CA GLN A 138 0.08 1.55 7.22
C GLN A 138 0.88 0.34 6.69
N ARG A 139 1.90 -0.08 7.43
CA ARG A 139 2.77 -1.22 7.07
C ARG A 139 2.26 -2.56 7.58
N LEU A 140 1.20 -2.60 8.39
CA LEU A 140 0.67 -3.85 8.92
C LEU A 140 0.17 -4.73 7.76
N ALA A 141 0.73 -5.92 7.62
CA ALA A 141 0.41 -6.86 6.55
C ALA A 141 -0.59 -7.91 7.02
N THR A 142 -0.35 -8.50 8.19
CA THR A 142 -1.30 -9.41 8.85
C THR A 142 -1.43 -9.07 10.32
N TYR A 143 -2.63 -9.27 10.87
CA TYR A 143 -2.91 -9.12 12.29
C TYR A 143 -3.90 -10.21 12.71
N THR A 144 -3.54 -10.99 13.72
CA THR A 144 -4.39 -12.03 14.29
C THR A 144 -4.40 -11.89 15.81
N GLY A 145 -5.59 -11.74 16.37
CA GLY A 145 -5.80 -11.60 17.81
C GLY A 145 -6.82 -10.51 18.13
N ASN A 146 -6.87 -10.13 19.41
CA ASN A 146 -7.89 -9.22 19.93
C ASN A 146 -7.76 -7.78 19.40
N ALA A 147 -8.82 -7.24 18.82
CA ALA A 147 -8.92 -5.83 18.42
C ALA A 147 -10.30 -5.26 18.77
N LEU A 148 -10.35 -3.96 19.09
CA LEU A 148 -11.63 -3.29 19.29
C LEU A 148 -12.37 -3.20 17.95
N THR A 149 -13.53 -3.81 17.88
CA THR A 149 -14.36 -3.89 16.69
C THR A 149 -15.68 -3.18 16.96
N ILE A 150 -16.05 -2.26 16.06
CA ILE A 150 -17.33 -1.56 16.11
C ILE A 150 -18.32 -2.19 15.15
N ASP A 151 -19.59 -2.17 15.54
CA ASP A 151 -20.73 -2.43 14.68
C ASP A 151 -21.18 -1.10 14.05
N ALA A 152 -20.72 -0.87 12.81
CA ALA A 152 -20.91 0.39 12.08
C ALA A 152 -22.13 0.36 11.15
N ARG A 153 -23.03 -0.61 11.33
CA ARG A 153 -24.21 -0.79 10.49
C ARG A 153 -25.21 0.33 10.67
N VAL A 154 -25.86 0.69 9.58
CA VAL A 154 -26.94 1.66 9.56
C VAL A 154 -28.05 1.17 8.64
N ALA A 155 -29.29 1.26 9.12
CA ALA A 155 -30.48 1.09 8.30
C ALA A 155 -31.37 2.34 8.41
N CYS A 156 -31.73 2.94 7.29
CA CYS A 156 -32.55 4.14 7.20
C CYS A 156 -33.87 3.86 6.46
N GLN A 157 -34.95 4.48 6.91
CA GLN A 157 -36.28 4.38 6.28
C GLN A 157 -37.09 5.65 6.51
N ALA A 158 -38.17 5.82 5.75
CA ALA A 158 -39.07 6.95 5.95
C ALA A 158 -39.73 6.89 7.34
N PRO A 159 -39.75 7.98 8.12
CA PRO A 159 -40.46 8.03 9.39
C PRO A 159 -41.96 8.18 9.20
N SER A 160 -42.73 7.55 10.07
CA SER A 160 -44.13 7.89 10.34
C SER A 160 -44.16 8.87 11.50
N ILE A 161 -44.67 10.08 11.25
CA ILE A 161 -44.73 11.15 12.25
C ILE A 161 -46.18 11.46 12.58
N THR A 162 -46.49 11.49 13.86
CA THR A 162 -47.79 11.88 14.42
C THR A 162 -47.60 13.06 15.37
N ASP A 163 -48.65 13.87 15.55
CA ASP A 163 -48.64 15.06 16.41
C ASP A 163 -47.47 16.02 16.12
N LEU A 164 -47.18 16.25 14.83
CA LEU A 164 -46.12 17.16 14.42
C LEU A 164 -46.49 18.62 14.73
N GLU A 165 -45.73 19.23 15.62
CA GLU A 165 -45.79 20.64 15.96
C GLU A 165 -44.44 21.29 15.72
N GLY A 166 -44.42 22.53 15.22
CA GLY A 166 -43.16 23.27 15.12
C GLY A 166 -43.11 24.28 14.00
N LYS A 167 -41.97 24.96 13.94
CA LYS A 167 -41.56 25.78 12.80
C LYS A 167 -40.53 24.97 12.02
N GLY A 168 -40.68 24.88 10.70
CA GLY A 168 -39.77 24.13 9.81
C GLY A 168 -38.33 24.64 9.87
N LEU A 169 -37.89 25.41 8.88
CA LEU A 169 -36.50 25.90 8.81
C LEU A 169 -36.18 26.88 9.95
N ASN A 170 -34.96 26.80 10.49
CA ASN A 170 -34.49 27.61 11.62
C ASN A 170 -35.47 27.58 12.82
N GLY A 171 -36.08 26.43 13.07
CA GLY A 171 -37.10 26.23 14.09
C GLY A 171 -36.91 24.92 14.85
N GLN A 172 -37.75 24.72 15.87
CA GLN A 172 -37.88 23.43 16.55
C GLN A 172 -39.10 22.71 16.03
N ILE A 173 -38.96 21.40 15.83
CA ILE A 173 -40.02 20.46 15.49
C ILE A 173 -40.13 19.40 16.59
N LYS A 174 -41.36 19.07 16.95
CA LYS A 174 -41.70 18.10 18.00
C LYS A 174 -42.81 17.20 17.50
N GLY A 175 -42.85 15.99 18.02
CA GLY A 175 -43.91 15.04 17.71
C GLY A 175 -43.53 13.64 18.13
N MET A 176 -44.30 12.66 17.65
CA MET A 176 -44.08 11.24 17.88
C MET A 176 -43.58 10.61 16.58
N VAL A 177 -42.44 9.92 16.65
CA VAL A 177 -41.84 9.25 15.49
C VAL A 177 -41.85 7.73 15.66
N SER A 178 -42.17 7.02 14.58
CA SER A 178 -42.09 5.57 14.46
C SER A 178 -41.62 5.16 13.05
N PRO A 179 -41.07 3.95 12.86
CA PRO A 179 -40.79 3.43 11.53
C PRO A 179 -42.08 3.25 10.70
N THR A 180 -42.00 3.42 9.39
CA THR A 180 -43.11 3.11 8.47
C THR A 180 -43.18 1.62 8.15
N THR A 181 -42.03 0.96 8.09
CA THR A 181 -41.88 -0.46 7.77
C THR A 181 -41.25 -1.19 8.95
N ASN A 182 -41.95 -2.22 9.44
CA ASN A 182 -41.40 -3.15 10.42
C ASN A 182 -40.45 -4.13 9.71
N ALA A 183 -39.17 -4.07 10.03
CA ALA A 183 -38.16 -5.01 9.56
C ALA A 183 -37.68 -5.89 10.72
N THR A 184 -37.37 -7.16 10.43
CA THR A 184 -36.89 -8.13 11.41
C THR A 184 -35.55 -7.76 12.06
N ILE A 185 -34.75 -6.93 11.36
CA ILE A 185 -33.46 -6.41 11.84
C ILE A 185 -33.61 -5.39 12.98
N LEU A 186 -34.81 -4.83 13.17
CA LEU A 186 -35.08 -3.83 14.19
C LEU A 186 -35.44 -4.52 15.51
N GLN A 187 -34.88 -4.03 16.61
CA GLN A 187 -35.36 -4.37 17.94
C GLN A 187 -36.80 -3.86 18.13
N PHE A 188 -37.45 -4.24 19.23
CA PHE A 188 -38.80 -3.76 19.54
C PHE A 188 -38.84 -2.22 19.59
N ILE A 189 -39.53 -1.59 18.64
CA ILE A 189 -39.64 -0.13 18.53
C ILE A 189 -41.00 0.34 19.05
N MET A 190 -40.97 1.30 19.97
CA MET A 190 -42.15 2.06 20.39
C MET A 190 -42.14 3.45 19.73
N PRO A 191 -43.32 4.01 19.41
CA PRO A 191 -43.44 5.42 19.04
C PRO A 191 -42.75 6.28 20.10
N THR A 192 -41.83 7.13 19.67
CA THR A 192 -40.94 7.88 20.57
C THR A 192 -41.13 9.39 20.38
N PRO A 193 -41.29 10.16 21.47
CA PRO A 193 -41.35 11.61 21.36
C PRO A 193 -39.98 12.18 20.99
N PHE A 194 -39.95 13.14 20.08
CA PHE A 194 -38.75 13.88 19.73
C PHE A 194 -38.96 15.39 19.86
N ASP A 195 -37.87 16.09 20.14
CA ASP A 195 -37.78 17.56 20.15
C ASP A 195 -36.46 17.94 19.49
N CYS A 196 -36.52 18.28 18.21
CA CYS A 196 -35.35 18.46 17.36
C CYS A 196 -35.33 19.86 16.76
N THR A 197 -34.16 20.44 16.65
CA THR A 197 -33.97 21.74 15.99
C THR A 197 -33.59 21.49 14.53
N VAL A 198 -34.19 22.24 13.60
CA VAL A 198 -33.90 22.15 12.17
C VAL A 198 -33.02 23.33 11.77
N ALA A 199 -31.96 23.03 11.01
CA ALA A 199 -31.10 24.04 10.40
C ALA A 199 -31.82 24.83 9.29
N GLY A 200 -31.09 25.72 8.60
CA GLY A 200 -31.62 26.53 7.52
C GLY A 200 -31.88 25.77 6.22
N GLU A 201 -32.16 26.53 5.16
CA GLU A 201 -32.30 26.03 3.79
C GLU A 201 -30.99 25.40 3.29
N ASP A 202 -31.09 24.27 2.58
CA ASP A 202 -29.98 23.43 2.09
C ASP A 202 -28.99 22.97 3.17
N GLN A 203 -29.46 22.88 4.41
CA GLN A 203 -28.67 22.44 5.55
C GLN A 203 -29.20 21.14 6.13
N ILE A 204 -28.26 20.29 6.57
CA ILE A 204 -28.58 18.99 7.17
C ILE A 204 -28.39 19.08 8.68
N THR A 205 -29.35 18.52 9.40
CA THR A 205 -29.30 18.30 10.85
C THR A 205 -29.44 16.82 11.15
N VAL A 206 -28.65 16.31 12.08
CA VAL A 206 -28.87 14.97 12.64
C VAL A 206 -29.38 15.14 14.05
N CYS A 207 -30.55 14.59 14.35
CA CYS A 207 -31.12 14.61 15.68
C CYS A 207 -31.00 13.23 16.33
N GLN A 208 -30.33 13.17 17.47
CA GLN A 208 -30.25 11.97 18.30
C GLN A 208 -31.56 11.82 19.08
N LEU A 209 -32.27 10.73 18.82
CA LEU A 209 -33.59 10.48 19.37
C LEU A 209 -33.50 10.00 20.81
N ALA A 210 -34.54 10.32 21.59
CA ALA A 210 -34.54 10.04 23.02
C ALA A 210 -34.68 8.56 23.33
N GLN A 211 -33.89 8.13 24.30
CA GLN A 211 -34.00 6.83 24.94
C GLN A 211 -34.30 7.10 26.41
N SER A 212 -35.56 7.42 26.71
CA SER A 212 -36.00 7.55 28.10
C SER A 212 -36.24 6.15 28.70
N SER A 213 -36.26 6.03 30.02
CA SER A 213 -36.59 4.76 30.70
C SER A 213 -37.95 4.20 30.30
N ASP A 214 -38.85 5.04 29.79
CA ASP A 214 -40.26 4.74 29.57
C ASP A 214 -40.65 4.71 28.07
N ALA A 215 -39.82 5.31 27.19
CA ALA A 215 -39.98 5.31 25.74
C ALA A 215 -38.64 4.95 25.08
N PHE A 216 -38.46 3.67 24.79
CA PHE A 216 -37.31 3.14 24.06
C PHE A 216 -37.61 3.17 22.57
N MET A 217 -36.91 4.03 21.83
CA MET A 217 -36.78 3.84 20.40
C MET A 217 -35.80 2.68 20.18
N GLY A 218 -36.30 1.60 19.59
CA GLY A 218 -35.48 0.45 19.22
C GLY A 218 -34.28 0.86 18.37
N SER A 219 -33.23 0.04 18.43
CA SER A 219 -32.10 0.14 17.52
C SER A 219 -32.04 -1.10 16.63
N LEU A 220 -31.00 -1.22 15.80
CA LEU A 220 -30.66 -2.49 15.19
C LEU A 220 -30.12 -3.44 16.26
N GLU A 221 -30.48 -4.72 16.16
CA GLU A 221 -29.90 -5.74 17.03
C GLU A 221 -28.39 -5.86 16.76
N SER A 222 -27.55 -5.72 17.79
CA SER A 222 -26.09 -5.80 17.69
C SER A 222 -25.64 -7.15 17.13
N GLN A 223 -24.55 -7.17 16.34
CA GLN A 223 -23.94 -8.45 15.92
C GLN A 223 -23.27 -9.19 17.08
N PHE A 224 -22.94 -8.50 18.18
CA PHE A 224 -22.18 -9.11 19.28
C PHE A 224 -23.09 -9.91 20.22
N GLU A 225 -22.74 -11.18 20.41
CA GLU A 225 -23.52 -12.11 21.23
C GLU A 225 -23.62 -11.62 22.68
N ASN A 226 -24.82 -11.66 23.27
CA ASN A 226 -25.11 -11.19 24.63
C ASN A 226 -24.90 -9.69 24.86
N SER A 227 -24.75 -8.89 23.79
CA SER A 227 -24.69 -7.44 23.96
C SER A 227 -25.98 -6.89 24.55
N THR A 228 -25.81 -6.06 25.58
CA THR A 228 -26.89 -5.28 26.20
C THR A 228 -26.73 -3.79 25.90
N ALA A 229 -25.88 -3.46 24.91
CA ALA A 229 -25.61 -2.10 24.55
C ALA A 229 -26.88 -1.39 24.07
N PHE A 230 -27.02 -0.16 24.54
CA PHE A 230 -28.04 0.74 24.06
C PHE A 230 -27.61 1.23 22.68
N GLY A 231 -28.21 0.65 21.63
CA GLY A 231 -28.06 1.18 20.28
C GLY A 231 -28.70 2.56 20.14
N THR A 232 -28.65 3.12 18.93
CA THR A 232 -29.09 4.49 18.68
C THR A 232 -30.07 4.59 17.51
N ALA A 233 -30.90 5.61 17.56
CA ALA A 233 -31.76 6.05 16.47
C ALA A 233 -31.52 7.55 16.20
N PHE A 234 -31.48 7.91 14.92
CA PHE A 234 -31.24 9.26 14.44
C PHE A 234 -32.35 9.68 13.50
N LEU A 235 -32.85 10.89 13.67
CA LEU A 235 -33.68 11.57 12.69
C LEU A 235 -32.78 12.51 11.90
N VAL A 236 -32.51 12.17 10.64
CA VAL A 236 -31.77 13.03 9.72
C VAL A 236 -32.76 13.95 9.03
N ILE A 237 -32.53 15.25 9.12
CA ILE A 237 -33.42 16.30 8.65
C ILE A 237 -32.65 17.14 7.63
N GLY A 238 -33.10 17.14 6.38
CA GLY A 238 -32.62 18.05 5.33
C GLY A 238 -33.60 19.20 5.17
N GLY A 239 -33.17 20.43 5.39
CA GLY A 239 -33.88 21.60 4.88
C GLY A 239 -33.58 21.76 3.41
N SER A 240 -34.58 21.82 2.54
CA SER A 240 -34.37 22.08 1.10
C SER A 240 -35.61 22.72 0.47
N SER A 241 -35.43 23.45 -0.62
CA SER A 241 -36.51 23.88 -1.50
C SER A 241 -37.04 22.75 -2.40
N ASP A 242 -36.27 21.67 -2.57
CA ASP A 242 -36.62 20.50 -3.37
C ASP A 242 -36.88 19.27 -2.50
N THR A 243 -37.80 18.41 -2.93
CA THR A 243 -38.11 17.15 -2.24
C THR A 243 -36.95 16.17 -2.36
N ALA A 244 -36.46 15.64 -1.23
CA ALA A 244 -35.48 14.55 -1.26
C ALA A 244 -36.03 13.37 -2.07
N THR A 245 -35.18 12.81 -2.95
CA THR A 245 -35.54 11.72 -3.85
C THR A 245 -35.12 10.38 -3.23
N GLY A 246 -36.08 9.55 -2.84
CA GLY A 246 -35.85 8.24 -2.23
C GLY A 246 -37.07 7.79 -1.44
N LYS A 247 -37.34 6.48 -1.38
CA LYS A 247 -38.46 5.93 -0.60
C LYS A 247 -38.17 5.93 0.91
N GLU A 248 -36.92 6.10 1.28
CA GLU A 248 -36.41 6.23 2.63
C GLU A 248 -36.59 7.64 3.23
N TRP A 249 -37.09 8.61 2.43
CA TRP A 249 -37.34 9.99 2.84
C TRP A 249 -38.83 10.29 2.94
N GLN A 250 -39.22 11.00 4.01
CA GLN A 250 -40.53 11.60 4.18
C GLN A 250 -40.42 13.12 4.06
N ASN A 251 -41.12 13.70 3.09
CA ASN A 251 -41.15 15.15 2.91
C ASN A 251 -42.34 15.76 3.64
N ILE A 252 -42.10 16.90 4.29
CA ILE A 252 -43.12 17.65 5.04
C ILE A 252 -43.01 19.11 4.65
N SER A 253 -44.12 19.70 4.21
CA SER A 253 -44.24 21.13 3.95
C SER A 253 -44.84 21.85 5.15
N PHE A 254 -44.30 23.01 5.46
CA PHE A 254 -44.86 23.93 6.44
C PHE A 254 -45.46 25.12 5.69
N PRO A 255 -46.76 25.40 5.86
CA PRO A 255 -47.39 26.56 5.22
C PRO A 255 -46.77 27.84 5.79
N GLU A 256 -46.22 28.68 4.90
CA GLU A 256 -45.74 30.01 5.31
C GLU A 256 -46.91 30.98 5.50
N THR A 257 -46.82 31.82 6.52
CA THR A 257 -47.79 32.90 6.80
C THR A 257 -47.55 34.19 6.00
N ASN A 258 -46.43 34.36 5.25
CA ASN A 258 -46.10 35.67 4.62
C ASN A 258 -45.01 35.71 3.49
N LYS A 259 -44.59 34.60 2.88
CA LYS A 259 -43.60 34.58 1.78
C LYS A 259 -44.05 33.60 0.67
N THR A 260 -43.38 33.64 -0.49
CA THR A 260 -43.85 33.03 -1.76
C THR A 260 -43.50 31.54 -1.94
N THR A 261 -42.79 30.90 -1.01
CA THR A 261 -42.29 29.52 -1.15
C THR A 261 -42.47 28.74 0.14
N GLU A 262 -43.27 27.67 0.12
CA GLU A 262 -43.48 26.79 1.28
C GLU A 262 -42.16 26.21 1.77
N ALA A 263 -41.91 26.26 3.08
CA ALA A 263 -40.71 25.68 3.67
C ALA A 263 -40.88 24.16 3.73
N THR A 264 -40.05 23.43 2.98
CA THR A 264 -40.04 21.95 2.99
C THR A 264 -38.87 21.40 3.77
N ILE A 265 -39.14 20.35 4.55
CA ILE A 265 -38.10 19.53 5.18
C ILE A 265 -38.25 18.09 4.71
N SER A 266 -37.13 17.42 4.56
CA SER A 266 -37.06 15.98 4.27
C SER A 266 -36.52 15.26 5.50
N LEU A 267 -37.22 14.22 5.95
CA LEU A 267 -36.85 13.45 7.13
C LEU A 267 -36.56 12.00 6.76
N THR A 268 -35.51 11.42 7.33
CA THR A 268 -35.28 9.98 7.31
C THR A 268 -34.89 9.48 8.69
N LEU A 269 -35.39 8.30 9.06
CA LEU A 269 -35.17 7.69 10.36
C LEU A 269 -34.15 6.56 10.21
N CYS A 270 -33.01 6.72 10.86
CA CYS A 270 -31.88 5.80 10.77
C CYS A 270 -31.59 5.13 12.11
N PHE A 271 -31.32 3.83 12.08
CA PHE A 271 -30.99 3.01 13.24
C PHE A 271 -29.56 2.50 13.10
N ALA A 272 -28.81 2.50 14.20
CA ALA A 272 -27.46 1.95 14.23
C ALA A 272 -27.21 1.29 15.59
N PRO A 273 -26.65 0.06 15.65
CA PRO A 273 -26.25 -0.52 16.92
C PRO A 273 -25.21 0.38 17.61
N TRP A 274 -24.29 0.96 16.82
CA TRP A 274 -23.16 1.76 17.29
C TRP A 274 -22.49 1.14 18.53
N ASP A 275 -22.38 -0.18 18.49
CA ASP A 275 -21.87 -1.01 19.56
C ASP A 275 -20.39 -1.30 19.32
N ALA A 276 -19.67 -1.71 20.35
CA ALA A 276 -18.28 -2.14 20.21
C ALA A 276 -17.91 -3.22 21.21
N ALA A 277 -17.13 -4.19 20.74
CA ALA A 277 -16.56 -5.27 21.54
C ALA A 277 -15.10 -5.49 21.15
N ILE A 278 -14.30 -6.04 22.06
CA ILE A 278 -12.98 -6.56 21.69
C ILE A 278 -13.18 -7.99 21.18
N LEU A 279 -12.91 -8.19 19.89
CA LEU A 279 -13.06 -9.47 19.20
C LEU A 279 -11.69 -10.02 18.78
N ASP A 280 -11.58 -11.36 18.74
CA ASP A 280 -10.47 -12.04 18.08
C ASP A 280 -10.69 -11.99 16.56
N VAL A 281 -9.84 -11.25 15.86
CA VAL A 281 -9.98 -10.96 14.43
C VAL A 281 -8.74 -11.38 13.65
N THR A 282 -8.95 -11.79 12.40
CA THR A 282 -7.87 -12.02 11.43
C THR A 282 -7.97 -11.00 10.32
N LEU A 283 -6.97 -10.12 10.23
CA LEU A 283 -6.86 -9.06 9.25
C LEU A 283 -5.71 -9.34 8.30
N HIS A 284 -5.92 -9.09 7.01
CA HIS A 284 -4.92 -9.27 5.97
C HIS A 284 -4.90 -8.09 5.00
N SER A 285 -3.73 -7.84 4.44
CA SER A 285 -3.51 -6.85 3.40
C SER A 285 -2.34 -7.26 2.52
N ASP A 286 -2.49 -7.04 1.21
CA ASP A 286 -1.46 -7.35 0.22
C ASP A 286 -0.55 -6.17 -0.14
N LEU A 287 -0.86 -4.98 0.38
CA LEU A 287 -0.21 -3.73 0.01
C LEU A 287 0.15 -2.91 1.26
N ASN A 288 1.19 -2.08 1.13
CA ASN A 288 1.34 -0.92 2.02
C ASN A 288 0.19 0.04 1.77
N LYS A 289 -0.49 0.41 2.86
CA LYS A 289 -1.64 1.31 2.84
C LYS A 289 -1.18 2.73 3.09
N THR A 290 -1.98 3.70 2.66
CA THR A 290 -1.80 5.11 3.03
C THR A 290 -3.07 5.62 3.69
N GLU A 291 -2.94 6.25 4.86
CA GLU A 291 -4.07 6.88 5.54
C GLU A 291 -4.45 8.17 4.78
N PRO A 292 -5.73 8.37 4.40
CA PRO A 292 -6.14 9.54 3.66
C PRO A 292 -6.04 10.82 4.51
N LEU A 293 -5.89 11.95 3.83
CA LEU A 293 -5.88 13.27 4.44
C LEU A 293 -7.10 14.05 3.97
N LEU A 294 -7.79 14.71 4.91
CA LEU A 294 -8.84 15.65 4.57
C LEU A 294 -8.21 17.00 4.20
N ARG A 295 -8.30 17.39 2.93
CA ARG A 295 -7.71 18.63 2.41
C ARG A 295 -8.68 19.79 2.56
N TYR A 296 -8.13 21.01 2.70
CA TYR A 296 -8.90 22.24 2.79
C TYR A 296 -8.50 23.22 1.67
N TRP A 297 -9.44 23.52 0.78
CA TRP A 297 -9.26 24.48 -0.33
C TRP A 297 -10.51 25.38 -0.46
N GLY A 298 -10.72 26.26 0.52
CA GLY A 298 -11.95 27.07 0.61
C GLY A 298 -13.18 26.26 1.06
N GLY A 299 -12.95 25.00 1.44
CA GLY A 299 -13.89 24.00 1.93
C GLY A 299 -13.14 22.69 2.11
N PHE A 300 -13.67 21.79 2.94
CA PHE A 300 -13.09 20.46 3.10
C PHE A 300 -13.46 19.56 1.92
N GLU A 301 -12.47 18.85 1.37
CA GLU A 301 -12.65 17.90 0.27
C GLU A 301 -12.56 16.46 0.79
N PRO A 302 -13.69 15.76 0.98
CA PRO A 302 -13.72 14.46 1.64
C PRO A 302 -13.56 13.27 0.69
N SER A 303 -13.29 13.48 -0.61
CA SER A 303 -13.25 12.44 -1.64
C SER A 303 -12.35 11.24 -1.28
N ASP A 304 -11.12 11.51 -0.85
CA ASP A 304 -10.14 10.48 -0.43
C ASP A 304 -10.61 9.73 0.83
N VAL A 305 -11.21 10.46 1.78
CA VAL A 305 -11.73 9.89 3.04
C VAL A 305 -12.99 9.04 2.79
N LEU A 306 -13.88 9.48 1.89
CA LEU A 306 -15.09 8.74 1.53
C LEU A 306 -14.74 7.46 0.77
N THR A 307 -13.74 7.50 -0.11
CA THR A 307 -13.24 6.30 -0.78
C THR A 307 -12.69 5.29 0.23
N HIS A 308 -12.09 5.76 1.32
CA HIS A 308 -11.62 4.90 2.42
C HIS A 308 -12.76 4.30 3.25
N LEU A 309 -13.81 5.09 3.52
CA LEU A 309 -14.93 4.71 4.41
C LEU A 309 -16.08 3.98 3.72
N ILE A 310 -16.30 4.12 2.41
CA ILE A 310 -17.50 3.58 1.74
C ILE A 310 -17.08 2.43 0.79
N PRO A 311 -17.57 1.19 0.99
CA PRO A 311 -17.25 0.04 0.14
C PRO A 311 -17.64 0.20 -1.34
N THR A 312 -18.66 1.01 -1.64
CA THR A 312 -19.23 1.19 -2.99
C THR A 312 -18.59 2.31 -3.82
N ALA A 313 -17.46 2.88 -3.37
CA ALA A 313 -16.77 3.94 -4.10
C ALA A 313 -16.28 3.44 -5.49
N LYS A 314 -16.80 4.03 -6.57
CA LYS A 314 -16.72 3.50 -7.94
C LYS A 314 -15.31 3.32 -8.53
N ASN A 315 -14.25 3.91 -7.97
CA ASN A 315 -12.95 4.06 -8.66
C ASN A 315 -11.67 3.96 -7.80
N GLY A 316 -11.70 3.31 -6.61
CA GLY A 316 -10.50 3.24 -5.76
C GLY A 316 -10.29 1.90 -5.05
N THR A 317 -9.05 1.43 -4.99
CA THR A 317 -8.65 0.39 -4.04
C THR A 317 -8.60 0.99 -2.63
N ARG A 318 -9.47 0.50 -1.75
CA ARG A 318 -9.58 1.01 -0.38
C ARG A 318 -8.30 0.72 0.40
N GLN A 319 -7.79 1.73 1.11
CA GLN A 319 -6.52 1.66 1.85
C GLN A 319 -6.72 1.06 3.26
N ILE A 320 -7.49 -0.04 3.33
CA ILE A 320 -7.89 -0.72 4.56
C ILE A 320 -7.36 -2.16 4.59
N MET A 321 -7.52 -2.84 5.72
CA MET A 321 -7.29 -4.27 5.83
C MET A 321 -8.60 -5.03 5.64
N GLU A 322 -8.55 -6.15 4.94
CA GLU A 322 -9.67 -7.06 4.84
C GLU A 322 -9.73 -7.89 6.14
N MET A 323 -10.89 -7.90 6.79
CA MET A 323 -11.16 -8.71 7.97
C MET A 323 -11.90 -9.97 7.53
N GLN A 324 -11.34 -11.13 7.89
CA GLN A 324 -12.08 -12.38 7.77
C GLN A 324 -13.29 -12.37 8.72
N ARG A 325 -14.36 -13.07 8.35
CA ARG A 325 -15.50 -13.28 9.25
C ARG A 325 -15.00 -13.76 10.62
N PRO A 326 -15.31 -13.06 11.72
CA PRO A 326 -14.95 -13.52 13.04
C PRO A 326 -15.51 -14.93 13.30
N HIS A 327 -14.71 -15.82 13.86
CA HIS A 327 -15.15 -17.20 14.17
C HIS A 327 -16.26 -17.22 15.23
N SER A 328 -16.31 -16.18 16.07
CA SER A 328 -17.35 -15.93 17.04
C SER A 328 -17.59 -14.42 17.12
N PHE A 329 -18.85 -14.04 17.34
CA PHE A 329 -19.19 -12.67 17.70
C PHE A 329 -19.25 -12.47 19.22
N LEU A 330 -18.89 -13.50 19.98
CA LEU A 330 -18.62 -13.40 21.41
C LEU A 330 -17.28 -12.67 21.58
N GLY A 331 -17.28 -11.62 22.40
CA GLY A 331 -16.09 -10.84 22.72
C GLY A 331 -16.16 -10.23 24.09
N ASP A 332 -15.14 -9.44 24.42
CA ASP A 332 -15.17 -8.64 25.64
C ASP A 332 -16.04 -7.40 25.41
N LEU A 333 -17.24 -7.47 25.96
CA LEU A 333 -18.24 -6.42 25.91
C LEU A 333 -18.09 -5.46 27.09
N PRO A 334 -18.54 -4.20 26.94
CA PRO A 334 -18.74 -3.34 28.09
C PRO A 334 -19.67 -4.02 29.14
N PRO A 335 -19.46 -3.76 30.45
CA PRO A 335 -20.37 -4.25 31.48
C PRO A 335 -21.81 -3.83 31.22
N VAL A 336 -22.77 -4.60 31.74
CA VAL A 336 -24.20 -4.33 31.56
C VAL A 336 -24.54 -2.89 31.93
N TYR A 337 -25.36 -2.25 31.09
CA TYR A 337 -25.78 -0.85 31.20
C TYR A 337 -24.67 0.20 31.00
N ARG A 338 -23.46 -0.20 30.54
CA ARG A 338 -22.41 0.73 30.08
C ARG A 338 -22.39 0.83 28.56
N ARG A 339 -22.13 2.04 28.08
CA ARG A 339 -21.83 2.29 26.67
C ARG A 339 -20.38 1.92 26.34
N PRO A 340 -20.10 1.49 25.11
CA PRO A 340 -18.73 1.38 24.63
C PRO A 340 -18.01 2.74 24.66
N VAL A 341 -16.71 2.73 24.92
CA VAL A 341 -15.89 3.96 25.04
C VAL A 341 -15.88 4.78 23.74
N VAL A 342 -16.09 4.10 22.61
CA VAL A 342 -16.09 4.71 21.28
C VAL A 342 -17.44 5.27 20.85
N GLN A 343 -18.53 4.95 21.56
CA GLN A 343 -19.86 5.50 21.29
C GLN A 343 -19.94 6.95 21.76
N SER A 344 -19.90 7.89 20.80
CA SER A 344 -19.88 9.33 21.07
C SER A 344 -21.30 9.87 21.27
N ASP A 345 -21.50 10.80 22.21
CA ASP A 345 -22.78 11.51 22.32
C ASP A 345 -22.68 13.02 22.10
N MET A 346 -23.77 13.57 21.57
CA MET A 346 -23.89 14.99 21.25
C MET A 346 -23.97 15.88 22.50
N GLY A 347 -24.37 15.33 23.65
CA GLY A 347 -24.49 16.06 24.92
C GLY A 347 -23.21 16.12 25.74
N GLY A 348 -22.10 15.53 25.26
CA GLY A 348 -20.80 15.48 25.94
C GLY A 348 -20.75 14.56 27.17
N SER A 349 -21.81 13.81 27.47
CA SER A 349 -21.91 13.01 28.69
C SER A 349 -20.97 11.79 28.71
N SER A 350 -20.62 11.28 27.52
CA SER A 350 -19.73 10.15 27.25
C SER A 350 -18.26 10.48 27.52
N ALA A 351 -17.95 11.76 27.67
CA ALA A 351 -16.61 12.27 27.87
C ALA A 351 -16.33 12.67 29.33
N ALA A 352 -17.22 12.28 30.26
CA ALA A 352 -17.01 12.45 31.69
C ALA A 352 -15.94 11.47 32.24
N ALA A 353 -15.14 11.95 33.19
CA ALA A 353 -14.03 11.19 33.80
C ALA A 353 -14.47 9.98 34.66
N ARG A 354 -15.73 9.94 35.10
CA ARG A 354 -16.27 8.84 35.92
C ARG A 354 -17.63 8.39 35.39
N GLY A 355 -17.89 7.11 35.64
CA GLY A 355 -18.99 6.31 35.09
C GLY A 355 -20.26 7.08 34.82
N THR A 356 -20.82 6.87 33.64
CA THR A 356 -22.19 7.23 33.33
C THR A 356 -22.81 6.07 32.56
N ASN A 357 -23.41 5.14 33.33
CA ASN A 357 -24.44 4.24 32.82
C ASN A 357 -25.65 5.11 32.48
N VAL A 358 -25.79 5.49 31.23
CA VAL A 358 -26.99 6.14 30.72
C VAL A 358 -27.07 5.78 29.24
N PRO A 359 -28.25 5.50 28.70
CA PRO A 359 -28.46 5.58 27.26
C PRO A 359 -28.01 6.93 26.69
N LEU A 360 -27.89 7.02 25.36
CA LEU A 360 -27.52 8.27 24.70
C LEU A 360 -28.53 9.40 25.03
N PRO A 361 -28.06 10.61 25.38
CA PRO A 361 -28.97 11.70 25.75
C PRO A 361 -29.86 12.09 24.58
N GLY A 362 -31.18 11.99 24.78
CA GLY A 362 -32.16 12.33 23.76
C GLY A 362 -32.32 13.80 23.43
N ASN A 363 -32.92 14.06 22.27
CA ASN A 363 -33.34 15.38 21.79
C ASN A 363 -32.15 16.34 21.63
N TRP A 364 -31.03 15.81 21.16
CA TRP A 364 -29.88 16.62 20.76
C TRP A 364 -29.83 16.74 19.26
N SER A 365 -29.67 17.96 18.75
CA SER A 365 -29.53 18.21 17.31
C SER A 365 -28.13 18.70 16.99
N VAL A 366 -27.48 18.08 16.01
CA VAL A 366 -26.18 18.51 15.49
C VAL A 366 -26.31 19.04 14.07
N PHE A 367 -25.86 20.28 13.87
CA PHE A 367 -25.84 20.90 12.55
C PHE A 367 -24.62 20.44 11.75
N LEU A 368 -24.86 19.89 10.56
CA LEU A 368 -23.82 19.41 9.63
C LEU A 368 -23.57 20.43 8.53
N THR A 369 -23.33 21.69 8.90
CA THR A 369 -23.26 22.81 7.95
C THR A 369 -21.85 23.31 7.66
N GLY A 370 -20.87 22.89 8.47
CA GLY A 370 -19.51 23.40 8.41
C GLY A 370 -19.34 24.81 8.99
N THR A 371 -20.35 25.34 9.69
CA THR A 371 -20.33 26.68 10.29
C THR A 371 -20.34 26.60 11.82
N PRO A 372 -19.68 27.55 12.52
CA PRO A 372 -19.72 27.59 13.98
C PRO A 372 -21.13 27.79 14.53
N LEU A 373 -21.42 27.20 15.69
CA LEU A 373 -22.72 27.28 16.35
C LEU A 373 -23.20 28.73 16.56
N VAL A 374 -22.31 29.64 16.94
CA VAL A 374 -22.66 31.05 17.20
C VAL A 374 -23.21 31.78 15.96
N THR A 375 -22.82 31.35 14.76
CA THR A 375 -23.33 31.91 13.50
C THR A 375 -24.77 31.46 13.28
N HIS A 376 -25.06 30.19 13.58
CA HIS A 376 -26.40 29.62 13.48
C HIS A 376 -27.37 30.22 14.47
N LEU A 377 -26.96 30.47 15.72
CA LEU A 377 -27.84 31.05 16.74
C LEU A 377 -28.49 32.38 16.31
N ARG A 378 -27.91 33.10 15.33
CA ARG A 378 -28.44 34.34 14.79
C ARG A 378 -29.63 34.15 13.83
N SER A 379 -29.81 32.96 13.26
CA SER A 379 -30.93 32.66 12.35
C SER A 379 -32.20 32.25 13.09
N PHE A 380 -32.13 31.99 14.39
CA PHE A 380 -33.26 31.61 15.22
C PHE A 380 -33.85 32.81 15.96
N GLU A 381 -35.19 32.94 15.96
CA GLU A 381 -35.90 33.97 16.74
C GLU A 381 -35.72 33.77 18.26
N SER A 382 -35.63 32.52 18.69
CA SER A 382 -35.40 32.12 20.08
C SER A 382 -34.26 31.10 20.15
N PRO A 383 -33.33 31.21 21.11
CA PRO A 383 -32.19 30.30 21.21
C PRO A 383 -32.67 28.85 21.42
N PRO A 384 -32.31 27.92 20.52
CA PRO A 384 -32.67 26.52 20.68
C PRO A 384 -31.94 25.89 21.87
N THR A 385 -32.51 24.83 22.42
CA THR A 385 -31.87 24.04 23.49
C THR A 385 -31.35 22.72 22.94
N LYS A 386 -30.31 22.15 23.58
CA LYS A 386 -29.70 20.86 23.20
C LYS A 386 -29.21 20.81 21.74
N ILE A 387 -28.46 21.82 21.34
CA ILE A 387 -27.88 21.90 20.01
C ILE A 387 -26.36 22.01 20.06
N ILE A 388 -25.72 21.44 19.05
CA ILE A 388 -24.30 21.64 18.76
C ILE A 388 -24.12 21.85 17.25
N SER A 389 -22.99 22.43 16.85
CA SER A 389 -22.56 22.39 15.45
C SER A 389 -21.41 21.40 15.35
N ALA A 390 -21.48 20.49 14.38
CA ALA A 390 -20.39 19.56 14.18
C ALA A 390 -19.12 20.31 13.77
N ASP A 391 -17.97 19.73 14.10
CA ASP A 391 -16.71 20.21 13.54
C ASP A 391 -16.82 20.24 11.99
N PRO A 392 -16.32 21.29 11.32
CA PRO A 392 -16.47 21.39 9.87
C PRO A 392 -15.88 20.21 9.07
N ALA A 393 -14.85 19.53 9.59
CA ALA A 393 -14.32 18.30 8.99
C ALA A 393 -15.34 17.15 9.09
N ILE A 394 -15.99 17.00 10.23
CA ILE A 394 -17.06 16.02 10.47
C ILE A 394 -18.26 16.29 9.56
N ALA A 395 -18.72 17.55 9.52
CA ALA A 395 -19.82 17.98 8.67
C ALA A 395 -19.54 17.72 7.18
N ALA A 396 -18.30 17.95 6.74
CA ALA A 396 -17.89 17.72 5.36
C ALA A 396 -17.95 16.25 4.94
N ILE A 397 -17.66 15.31 5.84
CA ILE A 397 -17.73 13.87 5.51
C ILE A 397 -19.17 13.47 5.20
N PHE A 398 -20.12 13.83 6.05
CA PHE A 398 -21.52 13.49 5.82
C PHE A 398 -22.10 14.23 4.60
N THR A 399 -21.97 15.57 4.57
CA THR A 399 -22.52 16.37 3.46
C THR A 399 -21.83 16.06 2.13
N GLY A 400 -20.53 15.75 2.14
CA GLY A 400 -19.78 15.31 0.98
C GLY A 400 -20.24 13.95 0.46
N ALA A 401 -20.61 13.01 1.34
CA ALA A 401 -21.18 11.73 0.93
C ALA A 401 -22.51 11.92 0.18
N ILE A 402 -23.42 12.71 0.75
CA ILE A 402 -24.71 13.03 0.13
C ILE A 402 -24.50 13.76 -1.21
N LYS A 403 -23.62 14.77 -1.26
CA LYS A 403 -23.28 15.51 -2.50
C LYS A 403 -22.65 14.62 -3.58
N ALA A 404 -21.90 13.59 -3.19
CA ALA A 404 -21.32 12.61 -4.11
C ALA A 404 -22.33 11.56 -4.60
N GLY A 405 -23.59 11.62 -4.13
CA GLY A 405 -24.67 10.71 -4.52
C GLY A 405 -24.68 9.38 -3.76
N PHE A 406 -24.00 9.30 -2.61
CA PHE A 406 -24.15 8.18 -1.70
C PHE A 406 -25.42 8.33 -0.86
N SER A 407 -26.03 7.22 -0.48
CA SER A 407 -27.21 7.16 0.37
C SER A 407 -26.89 7.46 1.84
N VAL A 408 -27.93 7.74 2.62
CA VAL A 408 -27.81 8.30 3.99
C VAL A 408 -27.19 7.32 4.96
N GLU A 409 -27.48 6.04 4.82
CA GLU A 409 -26.94 4.97 5.66
C GLU A 409 -25.42 4.87 5.55
N TRP A 410 -24.86 5.03 4.34
CA TRP A 410 -23.40 5.07 4.14
C TRP A 410 -22.78 6.35 4.69
N ALA A 411 -23.45 7.49 4.54
CA ALA A 411 -23.00 8.76 5.11
C ALA A 411 -22.95 8.69 6.65
N LEU A 412 -23.98 8.12 7.27
CA LEU A 412 -24.08 7.97 8.72
C LEU A 412 -23.14 6.90 9.27
N SER A 413 -22.97 5.78 8.56
CA SER A 413 -21.98 4.74 8.93
C SER A 413 -20.55 5.28 8.89
N SER A 414 -20.23 6.10 7.89
CA SER A 414 -18.95 6.81 7.78
C SER A 414 -18.73 7.73 8.97
N LEU A 415 -19.76 8.47 9.36
CA LEU A 415 -19.75 9.36 10.50
C LEU A 415 -19.55 8.61 11.83
N ILE A 416 -20.32 7.54 12.08
CA ILE A 416 -20.17 6.65 13.24
C ILE A 416 -18.73 6.14 13.34
N THR A 417 -18.14 5.73 12.22
CA THR A 417 -16.78 5.21 12.18
C THR A 417 -15.76 6.28 12.56
N VAL A 418 -15.86 7.48 11.99
CA VAL A 418 -14.93 8.59 12.26
C VAL A 418 -15.05 9.09 13.70
N LEU A 419 -16.28 9.20 14.23
CA LEU A 419 -16.51 9.56 15.64
C LEU A 419 -15.93 8.51 16.59
N SER A 420 -16.16 7.23 16.29
CA SER A 420 -15.63 6.10 17.07
C SER A 420 -14.11 6.05 17.01
N MET A 421 -13.53 6.30 15.84
CA MET A 421 -12.09 6.35 15.60
C MET A 421 -11.43 7.50 16.37
N THR A 422 -12.06 8.67 16.36
CA THR A 422 -11.61 9.86 17.12
C THR A 422 -11.60 9.56 18.62
N ASN A 423 -12.63 8.91 19.13
CA ASN A 423 -12.68 8.47 20.53
C ASN A 423 -11.64 7.39 20.85
N TYR A 424 -11.42 6.44 19.94
CA TYR A 424 -10.46 5.36 20.13
C TYR A 424 -9.03 5.87 20.25
N TYR A 425 -8.54 6.55 19.21
CA TYR A 425 -7.14 6.97 19.16
C TYR A 425 -6.82 8.11 20.14
N SER A 426 -7.81 8.94 20.50
CA SER A 426 -7.61 9.99 21.52
C SER A 426 -7.54 9.48 22.97
N GLN A 427 -7.94 8.22 23.20
CA GLN A 427 -7.92 7.53 24.50
C GLN A 427 -6.83 6.46 24.58
N GLN A 428 -6.08 6.21 23.51
CA GLN A 428 -5.16 5.08 23.42
C GLN A 428 -4.08 5.09 24.51
N THR A 429 -3.64 6.27 24.94
CA THR A 429 -2.68 6.43 26.04
C THR A 429 -3.22 6.01 27.41
N ALA A 430 -4.55 5.94 27.58
CA ALA A 430 -5.20 5.47 28.79
C ALA A 430 -5.48 3.95 28.77
N PHE A 431 -5.24 3.26 27.65
CA PHE A 431 -5.53 1.83 27.55
C PHE A 431 -4.64 0.99 28.46
N ASP A 432 -5.27 0.31 29.41
CA ASP A 432 -4.61 -0.52 30.43
C ASP A 432 -4.63 -2.02 30.08
N ARG A 433 -5.54 -2.47 29.21
CA ARG A 433 -5.62 -3.86 28.75
C ARG A 433 -4.43 -4.21 27.87
N VAL A 434 -3.76 -5.31 28.15
CA VAL A 434 -2.63 -5.83 27.37
C VAL A 434 -2.98 -7.20 26.82
N ASP A 435 -2.95 -7.33 25.50
CA ASP A 435 -3.21 -8.58 24.79
C ASP A 435 -2.01 -8.96 23.93
N THR A 436 -1.80 -10.27 23.74
CA THR A 436 -0.76 -10.81 22.85
C THR A 436 -1.37 -11.16 21.51
N VAL A 437 -0.77 -10.67 20.42
CA VAL A 437 -1.27 -10.83 19.05
C VAL A 437 -0.17 -11.29 18.10
N ALA A 438 -0.55 -11.96 17.02
CA ALA A 438 0.36 -12.39 15.96
C ALA A 438 0.29 -11.40 14.79
N VAL A 439 1.41 -10.77 14.44
CA VAL A 439 1.45 -9.69 13.45
C VAL A 439 2.61 -9.86 12.48
N SER A 440 2.43 -9.38 11.25
CA SER A 440 3.53 -9.19 10.30
C SER A 440 3.45 -7.80 9.69
N PHE A 441 4.61 -7.20 9.44
CA PHE A 441 4.72 -5.89 8.80
C PHE A 441 5.38 -6.03 7.44
N PHE A 442 5.03 -5.13 6.52
CA PHE A 442 5.77 -4.93 5.30
C PHE A 442 7.11 -4.27 5.61
N GLU A 443 8.17 -4.89 5.14
CA GLU A 443 9.55 -4.42 5.27
C GLU A 443 10.11 -4.12 3.89
N ASN A 444 10.81 -3.00 3.77
CA ASN A 444 11.49 -2.64 2.54
C ASN A 444 12.78 -3.45 2.45
N VAL A 445 12.79 -4.44 1.56
CA VAL A 445 13.95 -5.29 1.32
C VAL A 445 14.34 -5.26 -0.16
N LEU A 446 15.62 -5.51 -0.43
CA LEU A 446 16.12 -5.70 -1.79
C LEU A 446 15.75 -7.11 -2.25
N TYR A 447 14.85 -7.21 -3.23
CA TYR A 447 14.51 -8.48 -3.86
C TYR A 447 14.55 -8.37 -5.38
N PRO A 448 14.81 -9.48 -6.09
CA PRO A 448 14.89 -9.47 -7.54
C PRO A 448 13.51 -9.22 -8.14
N ARG A 449 13.27 -8.00 -8.63
CA ARG A 449 12.02 -7.63 -9.29
C ARG A 449 12.10 -7.79 -10.80
N ASN A 450 13.29 -7.58 -11.36
CA ASN A 450 13.58 -7.74 -12.77
C ASN A 450 14.42 -9.01 -12.99
N TYR A 451 14.41 -9.52 -14.21
CA TYR A 451 15.24 -10.67 -14.64
C TYR A 451 16.18 -10.30 -15.80
N THR A 452 16.34 -9.00 -16.05
CA THR A 452 17.08 -8.45 -17.18
C THR A 452 18.57 -8.70 -17.08
N GLY A 453 19.18 -8.44 -15.92
CA GLY A 453 20.58 -8.70 -15.66
C GLY A 453 20.87 -10.21 -15.66
N LEU A 454 20.01 -11.00 -15.03
CA LEU A 454 20.11 -12.46 -15.02
C LEU A 454 20.09 -13.03 -16.45
N THR A 455 19.13 -12.60 -17.28
CA THR A 455 19.05 -13.06 -18.67
C THR A 455 20.26 -12.65 -19.50
N ILE A 456 20.73 -11.41 -19.38
CA ILE A 456 21.94 -10.94 -20.06
C ILE A 456 23.14 -11.82 -19.68
N LEU A 457 23.31 -12.12 -18.40
CA LEU A 457 24.41 -12.95 -17.93
C LEU A 457 24.30 -14.39 -18.42
N MET A 458 23.13 -15.01 -18.33
CA MET A 458 22.94 -16.39 -18.79
C MET A 458 23.27 -16.52 -20.29
N TRP A 459 22.81 -15.60 -21.13
CA TRP A 459 23.15 -15.59 -22.55
C TRP A 459 24.63 -15.34 -22.80
N THR A 460 25.25 -14.40 -22.08
CA THR A 460 26.68 -14.12 -22.18
C THR A 460 27.52 -15.33 -21.80
N LEU A 461 27.12 -16.07 -20.76
CA LEU A 461 27.82 -17.24 -20.24
C LEU A 461 27.74 -18.41 -21.23
N VAL A 462 26.56 -18.65 -21.82
CA VAL A 462 26.39 -19.62 -22.92
C VAL A 462 27.29 -19.24 -24.10
N ALA A 463 27.26 -17.99 -24.55
CA ALA A 463 28.11 -17.52 -25.64
C ALA A 463 29.60 -17.68 -25.32
N HIS A 464 30.02 -17.38 -24.10
CA HIS A 464 31.40 -17.53 -23.64
C HIS A 464 31.87 -18.99 -23.70
N PHE A 465 31.06 -19.93 -23.22
CA PHE A 465 31.38 -21.36 -23.32
C PHE A 465 31.45 -21.86 -24.76
N VAL A 466 30.55 -21.40 -25.64
CA VAL A 466 30.60 -21.74 -27.07
C VAL A 466 31.89 -21.21 -27.70
N LEU A 467 32.30 -19.97 -27.39
CA LEU A 467 33.56 -19.40 -27.90
C LEU A 467 34.79 -20.16 -27.39
N LEU A 468 34.80 -20.56 -26.11
CA LEU A 468 35.88 -21.36 -25.54
C LEU A 468 35.97 -22.75 -26.18
N THR A 469 34.84 -23.43 -26.37
CA THR A 469 34.83 -24.75 -27.03
C THR A 469 35.29 -24.64 -28.48
N LEU A 470 34.84 -23.63 -29.22
CA LEU A 470 35.32 -23.35 -30.58
C LEU A 470 36.82 -23.07 -30.62
N LEU A 471 37.35 -22.28 -29.67
CA LEU A 471 38.80 -22.05 -29.56
C LEU A 471 39.57 -23.34 -29.29
N VAL A 472 39.09 -24.18 -28.38
CA VAL A 472 39.74 -25.47 -28.06
C VAL A 472 39.72 -26.39 -29.28
N VAL A 473 38.59 -26.50 -29.99
CA VAL A 473 38.48 -27.29 -31.22
C VAL A 473 39.40 -26.73 -32.31
N LEU A 474 39.42 -25.42 -32.53
CA LEU A 474 40.32 -24.78 -33.50
C LEU A 474 41.78 -24.97 -33.14
N PHE A 475 42.13 -24.86 -31.85
CA PHE A 475 43.46 -25.17 -31.36
C PHE A 475 43.80 -26.61 -31.73
N VAL A 476 43.07 -27.61 -31.21
CA VAL A 476 43.34 -29.04 -31.46
C VAL A 476 43.40 -29.40 -32.96
N THR A 477 42.54 -28.81 -33.79
CA THR A 477 42.47 -29.13 -35.23
C THR A 477 43.51 -28.40 -36.08
N LYS A 478 43.87 -27.15 -35.75
CA LYS A 478 44.79 -26.33 -36.55
C LYS A 478 46.22 -26.34 -36.01
N THR A 479 46.43 -26.64 -34.73
CA THR A 479 47.77 -26.75 -34.12
C THR A 479 48.36 -28.15 -34.24
N ARG A 480 48.24 -28.79 -35.42
CA ARG A 480 49.00 -30.01 -35.75
C ARG A 480 50.51 -29.75 -35.95
N LEU A 481 50.98 -28.50 -35.91
CA LEU A 481 52.37 -28.10 -36.15
C LEU A 481 53.03 -27.31 -35.01
N THR A 482 52.37 -27.13 -33.86
CA THR A 482 52.95 -26.40 -32.70
C THR A 482 53.05 -27.26 -31.44
N LEU A 483 53.19 -28.57 -31.60
CA LEU A 483 53.72 -29.47 -30.57
C LEU A 483 55.25 -29.54 -30.72
N LEU A 484 55.94 -28.75 -29.90
CA LEU A 484 57.16 -29.15 -29.19
C LEU A 484 58.33 -29.77 -29.99
N GLY A 485 58.64 -29.24 -31.19
CA GLY A 485 59.81 -29.68 -31.97
C GLY A 485 60.32 -28.63 -32.96
N ASN A 486 60.29 -27.36 -32.57
CA ASN A 486 60.56 -26.25 -33.50
C ASN A 486 62.04 -26.22 -33.90
N ALA A 487 62.33 -26.70 -35.12
CA ALA A 487 63.60 -26.59 -35.84
C ALA A 487 64.12 -25.14 -35.93
N TRP A 488 63.29 -24.16 -35.58
CA TRP A 488 63.67 -22.76 -35.48
C TRP A 488 64.73 -22.48 -34.41
N SER A 489 64.73 -23.20 -33.29
CA SER A 489 65.81 -23.09 -32.30
C SER A 489 67.15 -23.56 -32.87
N ALA A 490 67.14 -24.67 -33.60
CA ALA A 490 68.30 -25.18 -34.33
C ALA A 490 68.73 -24.23 -35.45
N PHE A 491 67.79 -23.67 -36.22
CA PHE A 491 68.06 -22.67 -37.25
C PHE A 491 68.69 -21.40 -36.66
N THR A 492 68.18 -20.88 -35.54
CA THR A 492 68.77 -19.70 -34.88
C THR A 492 70.18 -19.98 -34.34
N GLN A 493 70.44 -21.19 -33.83
CA GLN A 493 71.78 -21.58 -33.39
C GLN A 493 72.75 -21.74 -34.57
N VAL A 494 72.29 -22.29 -35.70
CA VAL A 494 73.10 -22.41 -36.93
C VAL A 494 73.36 -21.04 -37.56
N ALA A 495 72.37 -20.16 -37.60
CA ALA A 495 72.50 -18.81 -38.15
C ALA A 495 73.41 -17.89 -37.32
N GLU A 496 73.53 -18.14 -36.01
CA GLU A 496 74.45 -17.44 -35.11
C GLU A 496 75.90 -17.98 -35.16
N SER A 497 76.15 -19.13 -35.78
CA SER A 497 77.51 -19.67 -35.93
C SER A 497 78.36 -18.76 -36.84
N ARG A 498 79.60 -18.48 -36.42
CA ARG A 498 80.49 -17.49 -37.07
C ARG A 498 80.69 -17.74 -38.56
N GLU A 499 80.76 -19.01 -38.96
CA GLU A 499 80.98 -19.40 -40.36
C GLU A 499 79.75 -19.12 -41.23
N VAL A 500 78.54 -19.38 -40.72
CA VAL A 500 77.29 -19.23 -41.49
C VAL A 500 76.78 -17.78 -41.47
N LYS A 501 77.07 -17.03 -40.40
CA LYS A 501 76.67 -15.63 -40.22
C LYS A 501 77.22 -14.69 -41.29
N GLU A 502 78.47 -14.89 -41.73
CA GLU A 502 79.07 -14.12 -42.83
C GLU A 502 78.39 -14.43 -44.19
N TYR A 503 78.03 -15.68 -44.45
CA TYR A 503 77.33 -16.06 -45.67
C TYR A 503 75.89 -15.53 -45.71
N ILE A 504 75.16 -15.57 -44.59
CA ILE A 504 73.79 -15.05 -44.51
C ILE A 504 73.77 -13.52 -44.64
N ALA A 505 74.73 -12.82 -44.02
CA ALA A 505 74.85 -11.37 -44.15
C ALA A 505 75.18 -10.93 -45.58
N GLY A 506 76.03 -11.68 -46.30
CA GLY A 506 76.33 -11.46 -47.72
C GLY A 506 75.18 -11.84 -48.66
N ALA A 507 74.40 -12.87 -48.31
CA ALA A 507 73.30 -13.38 -49.14
C ALA A 507 72.09 -12.46 -49.20
N SER A 508 71.89 -11.60 -48.19
CA SER A 508 70.84 -10.57 -48.20
C SER A 508 71.00 -9.55 -49.34
N LEU A 509 72.19 -9.44 -49.95
CA LEU A 509 72.53 -8.42 -50.94
C LEU A 509 72.91 -9.00 -52.31
N THR A 510 72.79 -10.32 -52.52
CA THR A 510 73.18 -11.00 -53.76
C THR A 510 72.04 -11.86 -54.30
N ASP A 511 71.93 -11.95 -55.62
CA ASP A 511 70.92 -12.75 -56.30
C ASP A 511 71.25 -14.26 -56.22
N ASP A 512 70.22 -15.09 -56.08
CA ASP A 512 70.35 -16.54 -55.83
C ASP A 512 71.15 -17.25 -56.94
N SER A 513 71.03 -16.78 -58.19
CA SER A 513 71.73 -17.36 -59.34
C SER A 513 73.25 -17.11 -59.31
N THR A 514 73.68 -15.99 -58.72
CA THR A 514 75.09 -15.60 -58.62
C THR A 514 75.77 -16.29 -57.44
N LEU A 515 75.05 -16.47 -56.34
CA LEU A 515 75.47 -17.27 -55.17
C LEU A 515 75.70 -18.74 -55.53
N LEU A 516 74.78 -19.35 -56.29
CA LEU A 516 74.91 -20.74 -56.75
C LEU A 516 76.13 -20.96 -57.64
N ASN A 517 76.48 -19.98 -58.49
CA ASN A 517 77.69 -20.06 -59.33
C ASN A 517 78.98 -19.88 -58.51
N GLN A 518 79.00 -19.00 -57.50
CA GLN A 518 80.16 -18.85 -56.62
C GLN A 518 80.41 -20.09 -55.75
N MET A 519 79.35 -20.77 -55.30
CA MET A 519 79.49 -22.03 -54.58
C MET A 519 79.99 -23.18 -55.48
N ARG A 520 79.59 -23.22 -56.76
CA ARG A 520 80.12 -24.21 -57.72
C ARG A 520 81.60 -24.00 -58.05
N VAL A 521 82.05 -22.74 -58.18
CA VAL A 521 83.45 -22.40 -58.52
C VAL A 521 84.43 -22.72 -57.38
N ARG A 522 83.98 -22.69 -56.12
CA ARG A 522 84.81 -23.03 -54.94
C ARG A 522 84.88 -24.52 -54.60
N GLY A 523 84.33 -25.41 -55.42
CA GLY A 523 84.60 -26.85 -55.36
C GLY A 523 84.10 -27.59 -54.11
N LYS A 524 83.15 -27.04 -53.34
CA LYS A 524 82.51 -27.73 -52.20
C LYS A 524 81.06 -28.05 -52.56
N LYS A 525 80.82 -29.25 -53.09
CA LYS A 525 79.48 -29.82 -53.20
C LYS A 525 79.24 -30.64 -51.94
N ASP A 526 78.16 -30.32 -51.24
CA ASP A 526 77.63 -31.01 -50.04
C ASP A 526 78.36 -30.72 -48.72
N LEU A 527 78.22 -29.49 -48.23
CA LEU A 527 78.41 -29.21 -46.79
C LEU A 527 77.19 -29.77 -46.02
N ARG A 528 77.41 -30.77 -45.17
CA ARG A 528 76.38 -31.35 -44.30
C ARG A 528 76.69 -31.01 -42.84
N ALA A 529 75.79 -30.24 -42.23
CA ALA A 529 75.84 -29.97 -40.79
C ALA A 529 75.17 -31.10 -40.00
N ARG A 530 75.87 -31.65 -39.00
CA ARG A 530 75.36 -32.65 -38.07
C ARG A 530 75.49 -32.14 -36.63
N LEU A 531 74.49 -32.41 -35.81
CA LEU A 531 74.58 -32.22 -34.36
C LEU A 531 75.24 -33.43 -33.70
N VAL A 532 76.29 -33.18 -32.94
CA VAL A 532 77.00 -34.20 -32.15
C VAL A 532 76.93 -33.80 -30.68
N ARG A 533 76.62 -34.77 -29.81
CA ARG A 533 76.54 -34.56 -28.36
C ARG A 533 77.93 -34.65 -27.77
N ARG A 534 78.39 -33.59 -27.09
CA ARG A 534 79.70 -33.54 -26.44
C ARG A 534 79.50 -33.08 -24.99
N GLY A 535 79.59 -34.02 -24.05
CA GLY A 535 79.22 -33.79 -22.65
C GLY A 535 77.73 -33.50 -22.47
N ASP A 536 77.39 -32.56 -21.59
CA ASP A 536 76.00 -32.17 -21.29
C ASP A 536 75.38 -31.19 -22.32
N GLY A 537 76.11 -30.86 -23.40
CA GLY A 537 75.63 -30.01 -24.49
C GLY A 537 75.67 -30.68 -25.87
N ALA A 538 74.90 -30.14 -26.82
CA ALA A 538 74.96 -30.49 -28.23
C ALA A 538 75.63 -29.36 -29.03
N GLU A 539 76.59 -29.71 -29.88
CA GLU A 539 77.32 -28.78 -30.75
C GLU A 539 77.05 -29.15 -32.21
N VAL A 540 76.90 -28.15 -33.08
CA VAL A 540 76.69 -28.35 -34.52
C VAL A 540 78.06 -28.34 -35.20
N THR A 541 78.42 -29.44 -35.86
CA THR A 541 79.63 -29.56 -36.68
C THR A 541 79.25 -29.62 -38.15
N VAL A 542 79.92 -28.84 -39.01
CA VAL A 542 79.68 -28.81 -40.45
C VAL A 542 80.82 -29.53 -41.16
N GLU A 543 80.51 -30.60 -41.90
CA GLU A 543 81.46 -31.34 -42.77
C GLU A 543 81.31 -30.93 -44.22
#